data_AF-A0A2V9XTF5-F1
#
_entry.id   AF-A0A2V9XTF5-F1
#
_cell.length_a   1.000
_cell.length_b   1.000
_cell.length_c   1.000
_cell.angle_alpha   90.00
_cell.angle_beta   90.00
_cell.angle_gamma   90.00
#
_symmetry.space_group_name_H-M   'P 1'
#
loop_
_entity.id
_entity.type
_entity.pdbx_description
1 polymer ?
#
loop_
_entity_poly.entity_id
_entity_poly.type
_entity_poly.pdbx_seq_one_letter_code
_entity_poly.pdbx_strand_id
1 'polypeptide(L)'
;SQQIEFDRLSLTYTLMSKRKLRQLVEQGTVRGWDDPRMPTLSGLRRRGYTPEAIRNFVTAAGVSRTNGIVELAMLEHFLREDLNKRSPRVMAVLHPLKVVIDNYPEGQVEEMDATNNPED
;
A
#
# COMPACT_ATOMS: atom_id res chain seq x y z
N SER A 1 20.63 -12.47 33.45
CA SER A 1 19.63 -12.14 32.42
C SER A 1 20.15 -12.61 31.07
N GLN A 2 19.33 -13.24 30.23
CA GLN A 2 19.72 -13.65 28.88
C GLN A 2 19.28 -12.59 27.87
N GLN A 3 20.22 -12.03 27.11
CA GLN A 3 19.95 -11.06 26.03
C GLN A 3 20.04 -11.78 24.67
N ILE A 4 19.09 -11.49 23.79
CA ILE A 4 19.06 -12.02 22.42
C ILE A 4 18.94 -10.84 21.46
N GLU A 5 19.87 -10.76 20.52
CA GLU A 5 19.94 -9.71 19.50
C GLU A 5 19.60 -10.28 18.13
N PHE A 6 19.01 -9.43 17.29
CA PHE A 6 18.66 -9.72 15.92
C PHE A 6 18.84 -8.47 15.05
N ASP A 7 18.93 -8.67 13.74
CA ASP A 7 19.12 -7.58 12.79
C ASP A 7 17.92 -6.63 12.73
N ARG A 8 18.18 -5.38 12.35
CA ARG A 8 17.15 -4.37 12.10
C ARG A 8 16.62 -4.52 10.69
N LEU A 9 15.30 -4.45 10.57
CA LEU A 9 14.64 -4.35 9.27
C LEU A 9 15.13 -3.10 8.51
N SER A 10 15.79 -3.33 7.38
CA SER A 10 16.19 -2.31 6.42
C SER A 10 15.48 -2.57 5.10
N LEU A 11 14.82 -1.56 4.53
CA LEU A 11 14.08 -1.65 3.29
C LEU A 11 14.80 -0.91 2.16
N THR A 12 14.80 -1.47 0.95
CA THR A 12 15.20 -0.72 -0.25
C THR A 12 14.28 0.48 -0.48
N TYR A 13 14.80 1.51 -1.16
CA TYR A 13 14.06 2.75 -1.49
C TYR A 13 13.43 3.50 -0.30
N THR A 14 13.86 3.20 0.94
CA THR A 14 13.23 3.70 2.16
C THR A 14 14.23 4.40 3.07
N LEU A 15 13.89 5.61 3.52
CA LEU A 15 14.69 6.35 4.51
C LEU A 15 14.18 6.07 5.92
N MET A 16 15.00 5.42 6.75
CA MET A 16 14.64 5.11 8.15
C MET A 16 15.21 6.12 9.17
N SER A 17 16.12 6.99 8.75
CA SER A 17 16.79 7.95 9.64
C SER A 17 15.82 9.05 10.08
N LYS A 18 15.55 9.16 11.38
CA LYS A 18 14.72 10.23 11.97
C LYS A 18 15.17 11.63 11.55
N ARG A 19 16.48 11.88 11.46
CA ARG A 19 17.02 13.18 11.02
C ARG A 19 16.62 13.50 9.58
N LYS A 20 16.77 12.53 8.67
CA LYS A 20 16.39 12.69 7.26
C LYS A 20 14.87 12.82 7.09
N LEU A 21 14.09 12.02 7.81
CA LEU A 21 12.64 12.11 7.80
C LEU A 21 12.14 13.46 8.32
N ARG A 22 12.75 13.97 9.41
CA ARG A 22 12.44 15.30 9.93
C ARG A 22 12.73 16.39 8.90
N GLN A 23 13.87 16.30 8.21
CA GLN A 23 14.22 17.24 7.14
C GLN A 23 13.16 17.26 6.02
N LEU A 24 12.62 16.10 5.62
CA LEU A 24 11.54 16.05 4.61
C LEU A 24 10.27 16.79 5.06
N VAL A 25 9.94 16.71 6.34
CA VAL A 25 8.78 17.41 6.93
C VAL A 25 9.07 18.91 7.03
N GLU A 26 10.23 19.29 7.56
CA GLU A 26 10.64 20.69 7.75
C GLU A 26 10.77 21.45 6.41
N GLN A 27 11.21 20.76 5.35
CA GLN A 27 11.32 21.33 4.00
C GLN A 27 10.01 21.30 3.20
N GLY A 28 8.93 20.72 3.73
CA GLY A 28 7.64 20.64 3.05
C GLY A 28 7.58 19.66 1.86
N THR A 29 8.60 18.82 1.67
CA THR A 29 8.60 17.76 0.64
C THR A 29 7.46 16.76 0.86
N VAL A 30 7.12 16.54 2.14
CA VAL A 30 5.96 15.78 2.58
C VAL A 30 5.02 16.65 3.41
N ARG A 31 3.73 16.30 3.43
CA ARG A 31 2.70 17.06 4.15
C ARG A 31 2.82 16.96 5.68
N GLY A 32 3.50 15.93 6.18
CA GLY A 32 3.65 15.65 7.61
C GLY A 32 4.16 14.24 7.87
N TRP A 33 4.15 13.83 9.15
CA TRP A 33 4.59 12.50 9.59
C TRP A 33 3.64 11.36 9.19
N ASP A 34 2.40 11.68 8.84
CA ASP A 34 1.38 10.74 8.37
C ASP A 34 1.21 10.78 6.84
N ASP A 35 2.04 11.51 6.11
CA ASP A 35 1.99 11.55 4.65
C ASP A 35 2.11 10.11 4.08
N PRO A 36 1.28 9.68 3.12
CA PRO A 36 1.33 8.33 2.54
C PRO A 36 2.69 7.90 1.98
N ARG A 37 3.58 8.86 1.66
CA ARG A 37 4.94 8.61 1.17
C ARG A 37 5.94 8.36 2.31
N MET A 38 5.57 8.60 3.56
CA MET A 38 6.42 8.39 4.72
C MET A 38 6.41 6.91 5.14
N PRO A 39 7.57 6.34 5.55
CA PRO A 39 7.65 4.96 6.01
C PRO A 39 7.23 4.79 7.49
N THR A 40 6.58 5.80 8.06
CA THR A 40 5.99 5.72 9.40
C THR A 40 4.77 4.81 9.37
N LEU A 41 4.46 4.17 10.50
CA LEU A 41 3.23 3.37 10.60
C LEU A 41 1.98 4.22 10.36
N SER A 42 1.99 5.50 10.75
CA SER A 42 0.92 6.45 10.45
C SER A 42 0.80 6.74 8.94
N GLY A 43 1.92 6.94 8.25
CA GLY A 43 1.96 7.13 6.80
C GLY A 43 1.48 5.90 6.04
N LEU A 44 1.98 4.72 6.39
CA LEU A 44 1.55 3.45 5.80
C LEU A 44 0.05 3.20 6.03
N ARG A 45 -0.45 3.44 7.24
CA ARG A 45 -1.89 3.33 7.54
C ARG A 45 -2.72 4.28 6.68
N ARG A 46 -2.29 5.55 6.52
CA ARG A 46 -2.99 6.52 5.66
C ARG A 46 -2.89 6.15 4.18
N ARG A 47 -1.80 5.53 3.74
CA ARG A 47 -1.62 5.00 2.38
C ARG A 47 -2.57 3.84 2.07
N GLY A 48 -3.14 3.19 3.09
CA GLY A 48 -4.04 2.06 2.93
C GLY A 48 -3.41 0.70 3.20
N TYR A 49 -2.21 0.66 3.82
CA TYR A 49 -1.65 -0.61 4.28
C TYR A 49 -2.51 -1.22 5.38
N THR A 50 -2.71 -2.53 5.27
CA THR A 50 -3.49 -3.29 6.23
C THR A 50 -2.56 -3.85 7.32
N PRO A 51 -3.04 -3.96 8.57
CA PRO A 51 -2.26 -4.61 9.63
C PRO A 51 -1.87 -6.05 9.28
N GLU A 52 -2.76 -6.76 8.57
CA GLU A 52 -2.55 -8.13 8.11
C GLU A 52 -1.36 -8.22 7.15
N ALA A 53 -1.32 -7.36 6.13
CA ALA A 53 -0.23 -7.33 5.16
C ALA A 53 1.14 -7.06 5.81
N ILE A 54 1.20 -6.11 6.78
CA ILE A 54 2.45 -5.80 7.49
C ILE A 54 2.91 -6.99 8.33
N ARG A 55 2.00 -7.66 9.05
CA ARG A 55 2.35 -8.85 9.86
C ARG A 55 2.81 -10.03 8.99
N ASN A 56 2.15 -10.26 7.86
CA ASN A 56 2.54 -11.31 6.92
C ASN A 56 3.91 -11.02 6.32
N PHE A 57 4.16 -9.77 5.93
CA PHE A 57 5.47 -9.31 5.47
C PHE A 57 6.58 -9.55 6.51
N VAL A 58 6.39 -9.14 7.77
CA VAL A 58 7.39 -9.33 8.83
C VAL A 58 7.64 -10.81 9.10
N THR A 59 6.59 -11.63 9.12
CA THR A 59 6.71 -13.08 9.29
C THR A 59 7.54 -13.71 8.16
N ALA A 60 7.28 -13.30 6.92
CA ALA A 60 7.97 -13.83 5.74
C ALA A 60 9.41 -13.32 5.59
N ALA A 61 9.69 -12.06 5.97
CA ALA A 61 11.04 -11.51 5.99
C ALA A 61 11.95 -12.25 6.99
N GLY A 62 11.34 -12.81 8.04
CA GLY A 62 12.03 -13.60 9.05
C GLY A 62 12.94 -12.78 9.96
N VAL A 63 13.57 -13.46 10.91
CA VAL A 63 14.52 -12.87 11.86
C VAL A 63 15.88 -13.53 11.65
N SER A 64 16.91 -12.72 11.42
CA SER A 64 18.29 -13.17 11.22
C SER A 64 19.23 -12.41 12.15
N ARG A 65 20.42 -12.99 12.36
CA ARG A 65 21.55 -12.29 13.01
C ARG A 65 22.44 -11.57 12.01
N THR A 66 22.25 -11.82 10.72
CA THR A 66 23.03 -11.22 9.64
C THR A 66 22.29 -10.01 9.09
N ASN A 67 23.02 -8.91 8.89
CA ASN A 67 22.47 -7.69 8.32
C ASN A 67 21.98 -7.91 6.89
N GLY A 68 20.72 -7.57 6.63
CA GLY A 68 20.08 -7.70 5.32
C GLY A 68 19.29 -6.46 4.92
N ILE A 69 19.09 -6.29 3.61
CA ILE A 69 18.15 -5.32 3.06
C ILE A 69 17.04 -6.09 2.37
N VAL A 70 15.80 -5.80 2.74
CA VAL A 70 14.60 -6.41 2.16
C VAL A 70 14.04 -5.47 1.09
N GLU A 71 13.58 -6.05 -0.03
CA GLU A 71 13.00 -5.27 -1.10
C GLU A 71 11.64 -4.68 -0.73
N LEU A 72 11.42 -3.39 -1.00
CA LEU A 72 10.11 -2.76 -0.81
C LEU A 72 8.99 -3.49 -1.58
N ALA A 73 9.32 -4.08 -2.73
CA ALA A 73 8.41 -4.87 -3.54
C ALA A 73 7.79 -6.06 -2.78
N MET A 74 8.52 -6.65 -1.82
CA MET A 74 8.00 -7.75 -0.98
C MET A 74 6.89 -7.25 -0.06
N LEU A 75 7.08 -6.08 0.56
CA LEU A 75 6.03 -5.44 1.38
C LEU A 75 4.80 -5.08 0.54
N GLU A 76 4.99 -4.55 -0.68
CA GLU A 76 3.88 -4.27 -1.59
C GLU A 76 3.17 -5.54 -2.08
N HIS A 77 3.89 -6.64 -2.25
CA HIS A 77 3.31 -7.92 -2.62
C HIS A 77 2.30 -8.41 -1.57
N PHE A 78 2.68 -8.44 -0.29
CA PHE A 78 1.76 -8.83 0.79
C PHE A 78 0.54 -7.92 0.90
N LEU A 79 0.70 -6.62 0.59
CA LEU A 79 -0.45 -5.71 0.52
C LEU A 79 -1.38 -6.07 -0.64
N ARG A 80 -0.84 -6.34 -1.84
CA ARG A 80 -1.65 -6.72 -3.01
C ARG A 80 -2.39 -8.03 -2.75
N GLU A 81 -1.75 -9.02 -2.14
CA GLU A 81 -2.40 -10.29 -1.80
C GLU A 81 -3.54 -10.12 -0.79
N ASP A 82 -3.34 -9.33 0.26
CA ASP A 82 -4.38 -9.05 1.25
C ASP A 82 -5.56 -8.29 0.63
N LEU A 83 -5.28 -7.23 -0.14
CA LEU A 83 -6.31 -6.42 -0.78
C LEU A 83 -7.07 -7.17 -1.88
N ASN A 84 -6.42 -8.07 -2.62
CA ASN A 84 -7.09 -8.90 -3.63
C ASN A 84 -8.20 -9.76 -3.01
N LYS A 85 -8.04 -10.24 -1.78
CA LYS A 85 -9.06 -11.11 -1.15
C LYS A 85 -10.25 -10.33 -0.60
N ARG A 86 -10.05 -9.08 -0.16
CA ARG A 86 -11.03 -8.35 0.67
C ARG A 86 -11.64 -7.09 0.04
N SER A 87 -11.05 -6.55 -1.03
CA SER A 87 -11.42 -5.21 -1.52
C SER A 87 -12.51 -5.27 -2.58
N PRO A 88 -13.66 -4.59 -2.42
CA PRO A 88 -14.67 -4.48 -3.47
C PRO A 88 -14.11 -3.97 -4.81
N ARG A 89 -14.60 -4.49 -5.93
CA ARG A 89 -14.21 -4.09 -7.29
C ARG A 89 -15.21 -3.05 -7.77
N VAL A 90 -14.71 -1.84 -7.95
CA VAL A 90 -15.51 -0.70 -8.41
C VAL A 90 -14.88 -0.08 -9.66
N MET A 91 -15.73 0.48 -10.52
CA MET A 91 -15.27 1.18 -11.72
C MET A 91 -15.02 2.66 -11.41
N ALA A 92 -13.87 3.17 -11.80
CA ALA A 92 -13.54 4.58 -11.72
C ALA A 92 -12.78 5.02 -12.97
N VAL A 93 -13.20 6.12 -13.59
CA VAL A 93 -12.48 6.74 -14.71
C VAL A 93 -11.74 7.96 -14.19
N LEU A 94 -10.42 7.85 -14.04
CA LEU A 94 -9.59 8.93 -13.45
C LEU A 94 -9.51 10.17 -14.35
N HIS A 95 -9.56 9.97 -15.67
CA HIS A 95 -9.52 11.02 -16.67
C HIS A 95 -10.69 10.81 -17.65
N PRO A 96 -11.88 11.33 -17.34
CA PRO A 96 -13.08 11.01 -18.10
C PRO A 96 -13.03 11.60 -19.50
N LEU A 97 -13.32 10.75 -20.49
CA LEU A 97 -13.64 11.16 -21.85
C LEU A 97 -15.09 10.78 -22.12
N LYS A 98 -15.90 11.75 -22.53
CA LYS A 98 -17.31 11.49 -22.86
C LYS A 98 -17.37 10.60 -24.10
N VAL A 99 -17.99 9.44 -23.96
CA VAL A 99 -18.30 8.53 -25.06
C VAL A 99 -19.79 8.67 -25.41
N VAL A 100 -20.09 8.70 -26.70
CA VAL A 100 -21.46 8.64 -27.22
C VAL A 100 -21.57 7.36 -28.03
N ILE A 101 -22.57 6.55 -27.72
CA ILE A 101 -22.90 5.35 -28.49
C ILE A 101 -24.00 5.77 -29.47
N ASP A 102 -23.64 5.94 -30.74
CA ASP A 102 -24.48 6.54 -31.79
C ASP A 102 -25.66 5.66 -32.21
N ASN A 103 -25.50 4.34 -32.07
CA ASN A 103 -26.50 3.34 -32.41
C ASN A 103 -27.32 2.85 -31.20
N TYR A 104 -27.19 3.49 -30.03
CA TYR A 104 -27.94 3.13 -28.83
C TYR A 104 -29.19 4.02 -28.68
N PRO A 105 -30.40 3.47 -28.43
CA PRO A 105 -31.62 4.27 -28.38
C PRO A 105 -31.59 5.37 -27.31
N GLU A 106 -32.04 6.57 -27.68
CA GLU A 106 -32.08 7.71 -26.78
C GLU A 106 -33.03 7.45 -25.59
N GLY A 107 -32.55 7.66 -24.37
CA GLY A 107 -33.31 7.42 -23.14
C GLY A 107 -33.37 5.96 -22.68
N GLN A 108 -32.80 5.01 -23.41
CA GLN A 108 -32.65 3.63 -22.95
C GLN A 108 -31.57 3.55 -21.86
N VAL A 109 -31.83 2.77 -20.80
CA VAL A 109 -30.91 2.48 -19.70
C VAL A 109 -30.91 0.98 -19.46
N GLU A 110 -29.72 0.40 -19.29
CA GLU A 110 -29.51 -0.98 -18.90
C GLU A 110 -28.82 -1.04 -17.54
N GLU A 111 -29.48 -1.66 -16.57
CA GLU A 111 -28.88 -2.03 -15.30
C GLU A 111 -28.17 -3.38 -15.47
N MET A 112 -26.93 -3.47 -15.02
CA MET A 112 -26.13 -4.69 -15.12
C MET A 112 -25.66 -5.13 -13.74
N ASP A 113 -25.91 -6.40 -13.42
CA ASP A 113 -25.32 -7.04 -12.25
C ASP A 113 -23.84 -7.33 -12.51
N ALA A 114 -23.00 -6.97 -11.55
CA ALA A 114 -21.56 -7.24 -11.60
C ALA A 114 -21.11 -7.90 -10.30
N THR A 115 -20.31 -8.96 -10.42
CA THR A 115 -19.66 -9.59 -9.27
C THR A 115 -18.68 -8.62 -8.64
N ASN A 116 -18.92 -8.25 -7.38
CA ASN A 116 -18.14 -7.24 -6.67
C ASN A 116 -16.74 -7.74 -6.26
N ASN A 117 -16.55 -9.05 -6.08
CA ASN A 117 -15.26 -9.65 -5.77
C ASN A 117 -15.21 -11.04 -6.42
N PRO A 118 -14.33 -11.32 -7.40
CA PRO A 118 -14.23 -12.64 -8.01
C PRO A 118 -13.60 -13.71 -7.10
N GLU A 119 -13.03 -13.32 -5.95
CA GLU A 119 -12.41 -14.21 -4.96
C GLU A 119 -13.32 -14.52 -3.76
N ASP A 120 -14.52 -13.92 -3.69
CA ASP A 120 -15.57 -14.25 -2.68
C ASP A 120 -16.48 -15.39 -3.14
#